data_AF-A0A6V8IEK7-F1
#
_entry.id   AF-A0A6V8IEK7-F1
#
_cell.length_a   1.000
_cell.length_b   1.000
_cell.length_c   1.000
_cell.angle_alpha   90.00
_cell.angle_beta   90.00
_cell.angle_gamma   90.00
#
_symmetry.space_group_name_H-M   'P 1'
#
loop_
_entity.id
_entity.type
_entity.pdbx_description
1 polymer ?
#
loop_
_entity_poly.entity_id
_entity_poly.type
_entity_poly.pdbx_seq_one_letter_code
_entity_poly.pdbx_strand_id
1 'polypeptide(L)'
;MSSQKRFPESETFYASCVARDGDAILLCGPPGSGKSTLALQLMERGFSLVSDDRVQLKGRLVRAPSALEGLLEVRGVGIIRTPFVTNARVILKVLLGGQGARLPSAEKDPQTGAVVLHINGCLPGDSSRVAAAFLACRGTYDWVVGAGGDTAGI
;
A
#
# COMPACT_ATOMS: atom_id res chain seq x y z
N MET A 1 4.90 26.78 20.07
CA MET A 1 4.02 26.15 19.05
C MET A 1 4.95 25.75 17.91
N SER A 2 5.35 24.50 17.70
CA SER A 2 4.54 23.33 17.41
C SER A 2 5.12 22.11 18.13
N SER A 3 4.33 21.51 19.02
CA SER A 3 4.69 20.32 19.77
C SER A 3 4.69 19.13 18.82
N GLN A 4 5.86 18.55 18.54
CA GLN A 4 5.98 17.22 17.95
C GLN A 4 5.17 16.25 18.84
N LYS A 5 3.96 15.90 18.41
CA LYS A 5 3.24 14.77 19.01
C LYS A 5 4.04 13.51 18.66
N ARG A 6 4.85 13.07 19.62
CA ARG A 6 5.57 11.80 19.63
C ARG A 6 4.54 10.70 19.33
N PHE A 7 4.72 9.95 18.25
CA PHE A 7 3.93 8.74 18.00
C PHE A 7 4.55 7.63 18.87
N PRO A 8 3.91 7.19 19.97
CA PRO A 8 4.45 6.09 20.79
C PRO A 8 4.26 4.75 20.07
N GLU A 9 5.13 3.78 20.38
CA GLU A 9 5.24 2.39 19.86
C GLU A 9 4.57 2.16 18.51
N SER A 10 5.29 2.50 17.44
CA SER A 10 4.94 2.14 16.07
C SER A 10 5.88 1.04 15.58
N GLU A 11 5.31 -0.04 15.04
CA GLU A 11 6.11 -1.06 14.36
C GLU A 11 6.65 -0.45 13.06
N THR A 12 7.95 -0.65 12.80
CA THR A 12 8.58 -0.21 11.56
C THR A 12 8.99 -1.42 10.75
N PHE A 13 8.55 -1.50 9.50
CA PHE A 13 8.87 -2.61 8.62
C PHE A 13 9.22 -2.15 7.21
N TYR A 14 9.88 -3.04 6.46
CA TYR A 14 10.31 -2.79 5.09
C TYR A 14 9.12 -2.89 4.13
N ALA A 15 8.69 -1.76 3.60
CA ALA A 15 7.55 -1.64 2.71
C ALA A 15 7.56 -0.30 1.98
N SER A 16 6.77 -0.22 0.90
CA SER A 16 6.38 1.05 0.30
C SER A 16 4.89 1.29 0.58
N CYS A 17 4.48 2.55 0.65
CA CYS A 17 3.09 2.89 0.94
C CYS A 17 2.66 4.11 0.14
N VAL A 18 1.50 4.01 -0.48
CA VAL A 18 0.84 5.08 -1.22
C VAL A 18 -0.59 5.25 -0.72
N ALA A 19 -1.15 6.44 -0.87
CA ALA A 19 -2.50 6.74 -0.42
C ALA A 19 -3.26 7.62 -1.40
N ARG A 20 -4.59 7.50 -1.34
CA ARG A 20 -5.52 8.36 -2.07
C ARG A 20 -6.74 8.59 -1.18
N ASP A 21 -7.17 9.84 -1.10
CA ASP A 21 -8.39 10.22 -0.35
C ASP A 21 -8.40 9.71 1.11
N GLY A 22 -7.22 9.74 1.76
CA GLY A 22 -7.02 9.33 3.15
C GLY A 22 -6.84 7.82 3.39
N ASP A 23 -7.07 6.98 2.39
CA ASP A 23 -6.90 5.53 2.48
C ASP A 23 -5.62 5.06 1.79
N ALA A 24 -4.93 4.10 2.41
CA ALA A 24 -3.60 3.65 2.04
C ALA A 24 -3.57 2.22 1.53
N ILE A 25 -2.63 2.01 0.61
CA ILE A 25 -2.16 0.72 0.11
C ILE A 25 -0.77 0.47 0.68
N LEU A 26 -0.61 -0.64 1.39
CA LEU A 26 0.67 -1.08 1.92
C LEU A 26 1.29 -2.13 1.00
N LEU A 27 2.46 -1.87 0.45
CA LEU A 27 3.16 -2.75 -0.48
C LEU A 27 4.31 -3.45 0.25
N CYS A 28 4.17 -4.76 0.48
CA CYS A 28 5.13 -5.60 1.18
C CYS A 28 5.69 -6.67 0.24
N GLY A 29 6.88 -7.18 0.55
CA GLY A 29 7.53 -8.22 -0.26
C GLY A 29 9.05 -8.15 -0.16
N PRO A 30 9.76 -9.17 -0.67
CA PRO A 30 11.22 -9.22 -0.57
C PRO A 30 11.89 -8.03 -1.31
N PRO A 31 13.15 -7.70 -0.99
CA PRO A 31 13.93 -6.76 -1.77
C PRO A 31 13.92 -7.13 -3.26
N GLY A 32 13.76 -6.14 -4.14
CA GLY A 32 13.69 -6.38 -5.60
C GLY A 32 12.33 -6.86 -6.12
N SER A 33 11.31 -7.07 -5.27
CA SER A 33 9.97 -7.51 -5.71
C SER A 33 9.14 -6.45 -6.46
N GLY A 34 9.67 -5.25 -6.69
CA GLY A 34 8.99 -4.17 -7.40
C GLY A 34 8.14 -3.21 -6.56
N LYS A 35 8.25 -3.20 -5.22
CA LYS A 35 7.45 -2.32 -4.34
C LYS A 35 7.49 -0.84 -4.74
N SER A 36 8.70 -0.26 -4.84
CA SER A 36 8.89 1.15 -5.20
C SER A 36 8.45 1.44 -6.64
N THR A 37 8.68 0.51 -7.57
CA THR A 37 8.18 0.61 -8.95
C THR A 37 6.65 0.63 -9.01
N LEU A 38 6.00 -0.25 -8.26
CA LEU A 38 4.54 -0.30 -8.18
C LEU A 38 3.97 0.94 -7.45
N ALA A 39 4.65 1.44 -6.42
CA ALA A 39 4.32 2.70 -5.79
C ALA A 39 4.34 3.86 -6.80
N LEU A 40 5.39 3.96 -7.61
CA LEU A 40 5.51 4.97 -8.67
C LEU A 40 4.37 4.86 -9.70
N GLN A 41 4.08 3.64 -10.18
CA GLN A 41 2.98 3.40 -11.12
C GLN A 41 1.60 3.76 -10.53
N LEU A 42 1.40 3.57 -9.23
CA LEU A 42 0.18 4.01 -8.55
C LEU A 42 0.16 5.53 -8.40
N MET A 43 1.30 6.18 -8.15
CA MET A 43 1.37 7.64 -8.11
C MET A 43 0.99 8.28 -9.45
N GLU A 44 1.42 7.70 -10.57
CA GLU A 44 0.98 8.09 -11.92
C GLU A 44 -0.53 7.94 -12.13
N ARG A 45 -1.22 7.15 -11.29
CA ARG A 45 -2.68 6.96 -11.28
C ARG A 45 -3.39 7.83 -10.24
N GLY A 46 -2.72 8.86 -9.72
CA GLY A 46 -3.30 9.83 -8.79
C GLY A 46 -3.22 9.44 -7.31
N PHE A 47 -2.37 8.47 -6.95
CA PHE A 47 -2.00 8.24 -5.55
C PHE A 47 -0.86 9.19 -5.14
N SER A 48 -0.73 9.47 -3.85
CA SER A 48 0.40 10.19 -3.26
C SER A 48 1.27 9.23 -2.45
N LEU A 49 2.58 9.51 -2.39
CA LEU A 49 3.48 8.73 -1.54
C LEU A 49 3.12 8.95 -0.07
N VAL A 50 3.13 7.89 0.73
CA VAL A 50 3.14 7.97 2.20
C VAL A 50 4.56 7.73 2.70
N SER A 51 5.20 6.66 2.23
CA SER A 51 6.59 6.33 2.54
C SER A 51 7.15 5.33 1.53
N ASP A 52 8.47 5.32 1.35
CA ASP A 52 9.22 4.27 0.66
C ASP A 52 10.33 3.72 1.57
N ASP A 53 10.79 2.49 1.30
CA ASP A 53 11.73 1.69 2.10
C ASP A 53 11.23 1.27 3.48
N ARG A 54 10.83 2.22 4.35
CA ARG A 54 10.34 1.94 5.70
C ARG A 54 9.02 2.61 5.99
N VAL A 55 8.07 1.88 6.55
CA VAL A 55 6.77 2.40 6.97
C VAL A 55 6.62 2.23 8.47
N GLN A 56 6.13 3.27 9.16
CA GLN A 56 5.73 3.18 10.56
C GLN A 56 4.22 2.94 10.63
N LEU A 57 3.81 1.91 11.36
CA LEU A 57 2.42 1.52 11.55
C LEU A 57 2.00 1.65 13.02
N LYS A 58 0.84 2.26 13.24
CA LYS A 58 0.18 2.31 14.55
C LYS A 58 -1.32 2.02 14.39
N GLY A 59 -1.75 0.84 14.82
CA GLY A 59 -3.09 0.34 14.52
C GLY A 59 -3.28 0.21 13.01
N ARG A 60 -4.08 1.09 12.40
CA ARG A 60 -4.27 1.17 10.94
C ARG A 60 -3.60 2.38 10.30
N LEU A 61 -2.98 3.26 11.08
CA LEU A 61 -2.40 4.50 10.60
C LEU A 61 -0.95 4.25 10.18
N VAL A 62 -0.63 4.62 8.95
CA VAL A 62 0.73 4.53 8.39
C VAL A 62 1.31 5.91 8.14
N ARG A 63 2.64 6.03 8.30
CA ARG A 63 3.42 7.23 7.97
C ARG A 63 4.87 6.88 7.62
N ALA A 64 5.59 7.82 7.03
CA ALA A 64 7.04 7.73 6.90
C ALA A 64 7.76 8.02 8.23
N PRO A 65 8.91 7.39 8.49
CA PRO A 65 9.92 7.97 9.35
C PRO A 65 10.33 9.37 8.83
N SER A 66 10.59 10.31 9.73
CA SER A 66 10.88 11.72 9.35
C SER A 66 12.05 11.87 8.38
N ALA A 67 13.05 10.98 8.45
CA ALA A 67 14.20 11.00 7.56
C ALA A 67 13.89 10.56 6.11
N LEU A 68 12.75 9.91 5.87
CA LEU A 68 12.34 9.36 4.58
C LEU A 68 11.12 10.07 3.97
N GLU A 69 10.59 11.10 4.63
CA GLU A 69 9.43 11.85 4.15
C GLU A 69 9.67 12.42 2.74
N GLY A 70 8.77 12.06 1.81
CA GLY A 70 8.82 12.50 0.43
C GLY A 70 10.00 11.98 -0.39
N LEU A 71 10.76 11.01 0.12
CA LEU A 71 11.85 10.37 -0.61
C LEU A 71 11.37 9.07 -1.24
N LEU A 72 11.68 8.87 -2.53
CA LEU A 72 11.40 7.65 -3.27
C LEU A 72 12.69 7.17 -3.96
N GLU A 73 13.09 5.92 -3.73
CA GLU A 73 14.18 5.31 -4.48
C GLU A 73 13.64 4.72 -5.79
N VAL A 74 14.11 5.26 -6.92
CA VAL A 74 13.82 4.72 -8.25
C VAL A 74 15.08 4.04 -8.77
N ARG A 75 15.09 2.70 -8.76
CA ARG A 75 16.25 1.91 -9.21
C ARG A 75 16.62 2.26 -10.66
N GLY A 76 17.91 2.48 -10.88
CA GLY A 76 18.44 2.94 -12.17
C GLY A 76 18.35 4.45 -12.41
N VAL A 77 17.67 5.19 -11.53
CA VAL A 77 17.56 6.65 -11.58
C VAL A 77 18.21 7.31 -10.36
N GLY A 78 17.89 6.84 -9.15
CA GLY A 78 18.38 7.39 -7.89
C GLY A 78 17.25 7.71 -6.91
N ILE A 79 17.56 8.49 -5.87
CA ILE A 79 16.57 8.95 -4.88
C ILE A 79 16.02 10.31 -5.31
N ILE A 80 14.70 10.43 -5.38
CA ILE A 80 14.01 11.65 -5.80
C ILE A 80 13.07 12.17 -4.71
N ARG A 81 12.76 13.47 -4.76
CA ARG A 81 11.72 14.08 -3.92
C ARG A 81 10.37 14.04 -4.64
N THR A 82 9.33 13.71 -3.90
CA THR A 82 7.96 13.61 -4.41
C THR A 82 6.98 14.35 -3.51
N PRO A 83 5.80 14.75 -4.05
CA PRO A 83 4.66 15.07 -3.20
C PRO A 83 4.29 13.86 -2.34
N PHE A 84 4.03 14.10 -1.06
CA PHE A 84 3.68 13.06 -0.10
C PHE A 84 2.57 13.51 0.83
N VAL A 85 1.91 12.54 1.46
CA VAL A 85 0.98 12.75 2.57
C VAL A 85 1.61 12.25 3.86
N THR A 86 1.37 12.95 4.96
CA THR A 86 2.05 12.66 6.23
C THR A 86 1.55 11.37 6.88
N ASN A 87 0.30 11.00 6.64
CA ASN A 87 -0.29 9.76 7.14
C ASN A 87 -1.55 9.38 6.36
N ALA A 88 -1.91 8.10 6.43
CA ALA A 88 -3.15 7.57 5.85
C ALA A 88 -3.56 6.26 6.54
N ARG A 89 -4.81 5.84 6.35
CA ARG A 89 -5.37 4.62 6.97
C ARG A 89 -5.26 3.43 6.02
N VAL A 90 -4.62 2.35 6.44
CA VAL A 90 -4.50 1.14 5.61
C VAL A 90 -5.85 0.45 5.44
N ILE A 91 -6.23 0.23 4.18
CA ILE A 91 -7.40 -0.58 3.78
C ILE A 91 -7.04 -1.75 2.88
N LEU A 92 -5.88 -1.69 2.21
CA LEU A 92 -5.38 -2.74 1.32
C LEU A 92 -3.91 -3.00 1.64
N LYS A 93 -3.56 -4.28 1.80
CA LYS A 93 -2.19 -4.77 1.91
C LYS A 93 -1.89 -5.65 0.71
N VAL A 94 -0.78 -5.40 0.03
CA VAL A 94 -0.37 -6.12 -1.17
C VAL A 94 0.94 -6.83 -0.87
N LEU A 95 0.95 -8.14 -1.05
CA LEU A 95 2.12 -8.99 -0.91
C LEU A 95 2.69 -9.30 -2.29
N LEU A 96 3.89 -8.80 -2.57
CA LEU A 96 4.62 -8.94 -3.83
C LEU A 96 5.60 -10.11 -3.75
N GLY A 97 5.94 -10.69 -4.91
CA GLY A 97 6.96 -11.73 -5.06
C GLY A 97 6.42 -13.16 -5.24
N GLY A 98 5.10 -13.36 -5.16
CA GLY A 98 4.44 -14.66 -5.40
C GLY A 98 3.70 -14.70 -6.73
N GLN A 99 3.34 -15.90 -7.20
CA GLN A 99 2.33 -16.05 -8.26
C GLN A 99 0.95 -15.98 -7.60
N GLY A 100 0.22 -14.87 -7.79
CA GLY A 100 -1.15 -14.73 -7.30
C GLY A 100 -2.07 -15.78 -7.92
N ALA A 101 -3.07 -16.23 -7.16
CA ALA A 101 -4.06 -17.17 -7.68
C ALA A 101 -4.97 -16.49 -8.73
N ARG A 102 -5.42 -17.26 -9.73
CA ARG A 102 -6.40 -16.79 -10.73
C ARG A 102 -7.67 -16.26 -10.04
N LEU A 103 -8.15 -16.97 -9.03
CA LEU A 103 -9.21 -16.54 -8.14
C LEU A 103 -8.69 -16.64 -6.69
N PRO A 104 -8.39 -15.52 -6.01
CA PRO A 104 -7.86 -15.54 -4.65
C PRO A 104 -8.95 -15.85 -3.63
N SER A 105 -8.58 -16.52 -2.54
CA SER A 105 -9.41 -16.60 -1.34
C SER A 105 -9.43 -15.26 -0.61
N ALA A 106 -10.51 -15.00 0.13
CA ALA A 106 -10.61 -13.83 0.99
C ALA A 106 -9.61 -13.93 2.15
N GLU A 107 -8.85 -12.86 2.36
CA GLU A 107 -7.86 -12.77 3.44
C GLU A 107 -7.86 -11.35 4.00
N LYS A 108 -7.77 -11.25 5.33
CA LYS A 108 -7.59 -9.97 6.04
C LYS A 108 -6.33 -10.00 6.87
N ASP A 109 -5.60 -8.89 6.85
CA ASP A 109 -4.43 -8.70 7.69
C ASP A 109 -4.86 -8.63 9.17
N PRO A 110 -4.33 -9.48 10.07
CA PRO A 110 -4.79 -9.54 11.46
C PRO A 110 -4.56 -8.25 12.25
N GLN A 111 -3.53 -7.47 11.89
CA GLN A 111 -3.14 -6.26 12.62
C GLN A 111 -3.98 -5.05 12.20
N THR A 112 -4.26 -4.92 10.90
CA THR A 112 -4.92 -3.74 10.32
C THR A 112 -6.37 -4.00 9.89
N GLY A 113 -6.77 -5.26 9.69
CA GLY A 113 -8.04 -5.65 9.09
C GLY A 113 -8.15 -5.30 7.60
N ALA A 114 -7.05 -4.89 6.95
CA ALA A 114 -7.00 -4.59 5.53
C ALA A 114 -7.20 -5.87 4.69
N VAL A 115 -7.82 -5.72 3.52
CA VAL A 115 -7.86 -6.81 2.53
C VAL A 115 -6.42 -7.13 2.10
N VAL A 116 -6.10 -8.42 1.97
CA VAL A 116 -4.78 -8.87 1.50
C VAL A 116 -4.87 -9.32 0.04
N LEU A 117 -3.98 -8.78 -0.78
CA LEU A 117 -3.84 -9.15 -2.18
C LEU A 117 -2.44 -9.71 -2.43
N HIS A 118 -2.34 -10.86 -3.09
CA HIS A 118 -1.08 -11.47 -3.49
C HIS A 118 -0.85 -11.25 -4.99
N ILE A 119 0.25 -10.58 -5.35
CA ILE A 119 0.61 -10.32 -6.75
C ILE A 119 2.10 -10.61 -6.99
N ASN A 120 2.48 -10.69 -8.27
CA ASN A 120 3.88 -10.88 -8.63
C ASN A 120 4.71 -9.62 -8.34
N GLY A 121 4.26 -8.46 -8.81
CA GLY A 121 4.95 -7.18 -8.64
C GLY A 121 5.72 -6.71 -9.87
N CYS A 122 5.92 -7.57 -10.88
CA CYS A 122 6.67 -7.27 -12.09
C CYS A 122 5.83 -7.32 -13.37
N LEU A 123 4.54 -7.64 -13.29
CA LEU A 123 3.69 -7.70 -14.49
C LEU A 123 3.13 -6.32 -14.81
N PRO A 124 3.08 -5.90 -16.10
CA PRO A 124 2.54 -4.59 -16.48
C PRO A 124 1.13 -4.29 -15.95
N GLY A 125 0.30 -5.33 -15.78
CA GLY A 125 -1.06 -5.21 -15.27
C GLY A 125 -1.20 -5.12 -13.74
N ASP A 126 -0.13 -5.24 -12.97
CA ASP A 126 -0.20 -5.30 -11.51
C ASP A 126 -0.71 -4.00 -10.88
N SER A 127 -0.29 -2.84 -11.41
CA SER A 127 -0.84 -1.54 -10.98
C SER A 127 -2.35 -1.42 -11.22
N SER A 128 -2.86 -1.96 -12.33
CA SER A 128 -4.31 -2.01 -12.60
C SER A 128 -5.06 -2.91 -11.64
N ARG A 129 -4.50 -4.09 -11.32
CA ARG A 129 -5.10 -5.04 -10.37
C ARG A 129 -5.20 -4.43 -8.97
N VAL A 130 -4.12 -3.79 -8.52
CA VAL A 130 -4.07 -3.13 -7.21
C VAL A 130 -5.04 -1.94 -7.15
N ALA A 131 -5.09 -1.11 -8.19
CA ALA A 131 -6.04 -0.01 -8.26
C ALA A 131 -7.50 -0.49 -8.24
N ALA A 132 -7.83 -1.56 -8.97
CA ALA A 132 -9.16 -2.15 -8.96
C ALA A 132 -9.55 -2.69 -7.58
N ALA A 133 -8.64 -3.41 -6.91
CA ALA A 133 -8.86 -3.89 -5.54
C ALA A 133 -9.05 -2.75 -4.54
N PHE A 134 -8.29 -1.66 -4.68
CA PHE A 134 -8.44 -0.46 -3.85
C PHE A 134 -9.82 0.19 -4.03
N LEU A 135 -10.27 0.36 -5.28
CA LEU A 135 -11.60 0.89 -5.59
C LEU A 135 -12.70 -0.02 -5.05
N ALA A 136 -12.51 -1.33 -5.09
CA ALA A 136 -13.45 -2.29 -4.50
C ALA A 136 -13.49 -2.20 -2.96
N CYS A 137 -12.34 -2.05 -2.29
CA CYS A 137 -12.29 -1.80 -0.84
C CYS A 137 -12.97 -0.49 -0.43
N ARG A 138 -13.06 0.48 -1.34
CA ARG A 138 -13.72 1.78 -1.17
C ARG A 138 -15.21 1.75 -1.50
N GLY A 139 -15.76 0.63 -1.98
CA GLY A 139 -17.14 0.51 -2.44
C GLY A 139 -17.43 1.25 -3.75
N THR A 140 -16.40 1.61 -4.52
CA THR A 140 -16.57 2.14 -5.89
C THR A 140 -16.77 1.00 -6.88
N TYR A 141 -16.14 -0.15 -6.63
CA TYR A 141 -16.43 -1.42 -7.28
C TYR A 141 -16.95 -2.41 -6.24
N ASP A 142 -17.67 -3.44 -6.69
CA ASP A 142 -18.20 -4.48 -5.82
C ASP A 142 -17.37 -5.76 -5.87
N TRP A 143 -17.23 -6.41 -4.72
CA TRP A 143 -16.62 -7.73 -4.63
C TRP A 143 -17.68 -8.80 -4.87
N VAL A 144 -17.73 -9.37 -6.08
CA VAL A 144 -18.59 -10.54 -6.32
C VAL A 144 -18.00 -11.78 -5.65
N VAL A 145 -16.71 -12.00 -5.84
CA VAL A 145 -15.95 -13.09 -5.20
C VAL A 145 -14.46 -12.73 -5.28
N GLY A 146 -13.68 -13.15 -4.29
CA GLY A 146 -12.22 -13.01 -4.32
C GLY A 146 -11.64 -12.47 -3.02
N ALA A 147 -10.59 -11.66 -3.15
CA ALA A 147 -9.79 -11.18 -2.02
C ALA A 147 -10.60 -10.39 -0.97
N GLY A 148 -11.62 -9.64 -1.39
CA GLY A 148 -12.50 -8.90 -0.48
C GLY A 148 -13.57 -9.75 0.23
N GLY A 149 -13.70 -11.03 -0.12
CA GLY A 149 -14.83 -11.87 0.30
C GLY A 149 -15.98 -11.84 -0.69
N ASP A 150 -17.00 -12.62 -0.36
CA ASP A 150 -18.29 -12.58 -1.04
C ASP A 150 -19.13 -11.48 -0.39
N THR A 151 -19.62 -10.52 -1.18
CA THR A 151 -20.62 -9.54 -0.71
C THR A 151 -22.05 -9.93 -1.10
N ALA A 152 -22.27 -11.11 -1.69
CA ALA A 152 -23.59 -11.67 -1.93
C ALA A 152 -24.26 -12.06 -0.58
N GLY A 153 -24.84 -11.05 0.05
CA GLY A 153 -25.54 -11.16 1.33
C GLY A 153 -26.22 -9.86 1.77
N ILE A 154 -26.57 -8.98 0.82
CA ILE A 154 -27.56 -7.91 1.01
C ILE A 154 -28.74 -8.20 0.08
#